data_AF-A0A6P6SDH1-F1
#
_entry.id   AF-A0A6P6SDH1-F1
#
_cell.length_a   1.000
_cell.length_b   1.000
_cell.length_c   1.000
_cell.angle_alpha   90.00
_cell.angle_beta   90.00
_cell.angle_gamma   90.00
#
_symmetry.space_group_name_H-M   'P 1'
#
loop_
_entity.id
_entity.type
_entity.pdbx_description
1 polymer ?
#
loop_
_entity_poly.entity_id
_entity_poly.type
_entity_poly.pdbx_seq_one_letter_code
_entity_poly.pdbx_strand_id
1 'polypeptide(L)'
;MLTEFFYMNSVDKLAQHLKCTYKEFPEHFVWYPGKKKWEPRKQKHSIGRIVAASIGEGERYFLRLLLTHVRAPTSFDDLKTINGKYISTFRDAAILRGYFESDTSQEQCLEEASSYQMPYILRRLFATLLAEQAKHFSIEHS
;
A
#
# COMPACT_ATOMS: atom_id res chain seq x y z
N MET A 1 -14.03 -11.59 2.30
CA MET A 1 -12.63 -11.84 2.67
C MET A 1 -12.03 -10.62 3.36
N LEU A 2 -11.89 -9.46 2.69
CA LEU A 2 -11.30 -8.26 3.31
C LEU A 2 -12.19 -7.60 4.38
N THR A 3 -13.48 -7.43 4.12
CA THR A 3 -14.44 -6.88 5.11
C THR A 3 -14.54 -7.76 6.35
N GLU A 4 -14.48 -9.07 6.16
CA GLU A 4 -14.46 -10.02 7.28
C GLU A 4 -13.15 -9.97 8.07
N PHE A 5 -12.02 -9.67 7.41
CA PHE A 5 -10.75 -9.47 8.11
C PHE A 5 -10.83 -8.26 9.05
N PHE A 6 -11.42 -7.15 8.60
CA PHE A 6 -11.67 -5.99 9.45
C PHE A 6 -12.57 -6.33 10.64
N TYR A 7 -13.65 -7.08 10.37
CA TYR A 7 -14.53 -7.57 11.42
C TYR A 7 -13.77 -8.43 12.44
N MET A 8 -12.96 -9.39 11.99
CA MET A 8 -12.15 -10.23 12.87
C MET A 8 -11.20 -9.42 13.75
N ASN A 9 -10.52 -8.41 13.19
CA ASN A 9 -9.66 -7.53 13.98
C ASN A 9 -10.43 -6.75 15.06
N SER A 10 -11.73 -6.54 14.88
CA SER A 10 -12.59 -5.86 15.86
C SER A 10 -13.17 -6.78 16.92
N VAL A 11 -13.47 -8.05 16.61
CA VAL A 11 -14.22 -8.94 17.54
C VAL A 11 -13.42 -10.13 18.08
N ASP A 12 -12.46 -10.66 17.32
CA ASP A 12 -11.78 -11.90 17.65
C ASP A 12 -10.54 -11.62 18.50
N LYS A 13 -10.50 -12.23 19.70
CA LYS A 13 -9.40 -12.00 20.66
C LYS A 13 -8.05 -12.46 20.12
N LEU A 14 -8.01 -13.51 19.30
CA LEU A 14 -6.78 -14.02 18.73
C LEU A 14 -6.28 -13.07 17.64
N ALA A 15 -7.17 -12.55 16.78
CA ALA A 15 -6.82 -11.53 15.80
C ALA A 15 -6.31 -10.23 16.47
N GLN A 16 -6.99 -9.77 17.53
CA GLN A 16 -6.57 -8.61 18.32
C GLN A 16 -5.22 -8.81 19.01
N HIS A 17 -4.93 -10.03 19.49
CA HIS A 17 -3.66 -10.35 20.13
C HIS A 17 -2.50 -10.42 19.12
N LEU A 18 -2.72 -11.05 17.97
CA LEU A 18 -1.70 -11.19 16.93
C LEU A 18 -1.34 -9.87 16.26
N LYS A 19 -2.33 -8.97 16.09
CA LYS A 19 -2.18 -7.69 15.39
C LYS A 19 -1.54 -7.82 14.00
N CYS A 20 -1.98 -8.80 13.23
CA CYS A 20 -1.43 -9.07 11.90
C CYS A 20 -1.79 -7.99 10.87
N THR A 21 -0.94 -7.87 9.85
CA THR A 21 -1.31 -7.24 8.59
C THR A 21 -2.22 -8.17 7.77
N TYR A 22 -2.84 -7.67 6.70
CA TYR A 22 -3.64 -8.53 5.82
C TYR A 22 -2.79 -9.60 5.12
N LYS A 23 -1.51 -9.33 4.88
CA LYS A 23 -0.55 -10.28 4.27
C LYS A 23 -0.25 -11.46 5.20
N GLU A 24 -0.08 -11.17 6.49
CA GLU A 24 0.21 -12.15 7.54
C GLU A 24 -1.04 -12.92 7.97
N PHE A 25 -2.24 -12.35 7.79
CA PHE A 25 -3.49 -12.94 8.29
C PHE A 25 -3.76 -14.40 7.84
N PRO A 26 -3.52 -14.77 6.56
CA PRO A 26 -3.68 -16.15 6.10
C PRO A 26 -2.72 -17.16 6.74
N GLU A 27 -1.63 -16.72 7.38
CA GLU A 27 -0.73 -17.61 8.14
C GLU A 27 -1.44 -18.16 9.38
N HIS A 28 -2.36 -17.39 9.95
CA HIS A 28 -3.06 -17.72 11.19
C HIS A 28 -4.53 -18.11 10.99
N PHE A 29 -5.14 -17.67 9.89
CA PHE A 29 -6.55 -17.91 9.60
C PHE A 29 -6.76 -18.55 8.22
N VAL A 30 -7.83 -19.32 8.09
CA VAL A 30 -8.26 -19.92 6.81
C VAL A 30 -9.59 -19.31 6.39
N TRP A 31 -9.67 -18.89 5.12
CA TRP A 31 -10.91 -18.37 4.54
C TRP A 31 -11.83 -19.53 4.13
N TYR A 32 -13.04 -19.56 4.70
CA TYR A 32 -14.08 -20.54 4.35
C TYR A 32 -15.12 -19.88 3.44
N PRO A 33 -15.04 -20.05 2.11
CA PRO A 33 -15.91 -19.35 1.16
C PRO A 33 -17.39 -19.68 1.33
N GLY A 34 -17.73 -20.94 1.67
CA GLY A 34 -19.12 -21.36 1.89
C GLY A 34 -19.79 -20.67 3.08
N LYS A 35 -19.01 -20.26 4.09
CA LYS A 35 -19.50 -19.52 5.28
C LYS A 35 -19.14 -18.04 5.25
N LYS A 36 -18.43 -17.59 4.20
CA LYS A 36 -17.85 -16.25 4.04
C LYS A 36 -17.14 -15.72 5.29
N LYS A 37 -16.45 -16.61 6.02
CA LYS A 37 -15.78 -16.25 7.28
C LYS A 37 -14.35 -16.76 7.34
N TRP A 38 -13.57 -16.11 8.19
CA TRP A 38 -12.27 -16.63 8.62
C TRP A 38 -12.47 -17.57 9.81
N GLU A 39 -11.68 -18.64 9.91
CA GLU A 39 -11.58 -19.40 11.16
C GLU A 39 -10.09 -19.61 11.52
N PRO A 40 -9.76 -19.72 12.82
CA PRO A 40 -8.41 -20.02 13.25
C PRO A 40 -7.87 -21.28 12.58
N ARG A 41 -6.66 -21.18 12.07
CA ARG A 41 -5.98 -22.29 11.41
C ARG A 41 -5.57 -23.33 12.45
N LYS A 42 -5.85 -24.60 12.16
CA LYS A 42 -5.51 -25.74 13.04
C LYS A 42 -4.15 -26.40 12.71
N GLN A 43 -3.63 -26.27 11.48
CA GLN A 43 -2.34 -26.87 11.04
C GLN A 43 -1.63 -26.09 9.91
N LYS A 44 -0.27 -26.17 9.92
CA LYS A 44 0.76 -25.68 8.95
C LYS A 44 0.88 -24.17 8.71
N HIS A 45 2.10 -23.73 8.38
CA HIS A 45 2.47 -22.36 7.98
C HIS A 45 2.11 -22.13 6.50
N SER A 46 1.49 -20.99 6.15
CA SER A 46 1.16 -20.64 4.76
C SER A 46 1.28 -19.15 4.51
N ILE A 47 2.16 -18.74 3.59
CA ILE A 47 2.36 -17.33 3.26
C ILE A 47 1.18 -16.83 2.42
N GLY A 48 0.49 -15.80 2.92
CA GLY A 48 -0.52 -15.08 2.15
C GLY A 48 0.11 -14.32 1.00
N ARG A 49 -0.31 -14.60 -0.24
CA ARG A 49 0.09 -13.79 -1.41
C ARG A 49 -0.93 -12.68 -1.64
N ILE A 50 -0.50 -11.43 -1.46
CA ILE A 50 -1.21 -10.27 -2.01
C ILE A 50 -0.78 -10.16 -3.47
N VAL A 51 -1.74 -10.09 -4.39
CA VAL A 51 -1.44 -9.88 -5.82
C VAL A 51 -0.75 -8.54 -5.96
N ALA A 52 0.43 -8.50 -6.59
CA ALA A 52 1.11 -7.25 -6.89
C ALA A 52 0.18 -6.36 -7.72
N ALA A 53 -0.04 -5.13 -7.28
CA ALA A 53 -0.67 -4.11 -8.11
C ALA A 53 0.44 -3.32 -8.79
N SER A 54 0.21 -2.91 -10.04
CA SER A 54 1.06 -1.92 -10.68
C SER A 54 0.69 -0.51 -10.18
N ILE A 55 1.66 0.42 -10.18
CA ILE A 55 1.44 1.82 -9.78
C ILE A 55 0.35 2.49 -10.66
N GLY A 56 0.20 2.05 -11.91
CA GLY A 56 -0.85 2.49 -12.84
C GLY A 56 -2.28 2.13 -12.44
N GLU A 57 -2.48 1.27 -11.43
CA GLU A 57 -3.81 0.95 -10.88
C GLU A 57 -4.32 1.99 -9.88
N GLY A 58 -3.56 3.06 -9.63
CA GLY A 58 -3.96 4.21 -8.82
C GLY A 58 -4.26 3.84 -7.36
N GLU A 59 -5.43 4.25 -6.85
CA GLU A 59 -5.84 4.01 -5.45
C GLU A 59 -5.82 2.53 -5.04
N ARG A 60 -5.98 1.58 -5.98
CA ARG A 60 -5.89 0.15 -5.68
C ARG A 60 -4.49 -0.29 -5.28
N TYR A 61 -3.46 0.31 -5.88
CA TYR A 61 -2.06 0.06 -5.50
C TYR A 61 -1.82 0.48 -4.05
N PHE A 62 -2.19 1.72 -3.72
CA PHE A 62 -2.01 2.27 -2.38
C PHE A 62 -2.83 1.53 -1.32
N LEU A 63 -4.04 1.08 -1.65
CA LEU A 63 -4.81 0.21 -0.76
C LEU A 63 -4.06 -1.10 -0.45
N ARG A 64 -3.49 -1.78 -1.47
CA ARG A 64 -2.73 -3.02 -1.25
C ARG A 64 -1.44 -2.77 -0.47
N LEU A 65 -0.77 -1.66 -0.72
CA LEU A 65 0.40 -1.22 0.04
C LEU A 65 0.04 -1.02 1.51
N LEU A 66 -1.01 -0.27 1.81
CA LEU A 66 -1.51 -0.09 3.17
C LEU A 66 -1.90 -1.41 3.83
N LEU A 67 -2.59 -2.32 3.14
CA LEU A 67 -2.95 -3.63 3.68
C LEU A 67 -1.74 -4.52 3.99
N THR A 68 -0.60 -4.27 3.34
CA THR A 68 0.65 -5.01 3.55
C THR A 68 1.39 -4.53 4.79
N HIS A 69 1.26 -3.24 5.16
CA HIS A 69 2.06 -2.64 6.22
C HIS A 69 1.25 -2.24 7.46
N VAL A 70 -0.03 -1.88 7.30
CA VAL A 70 -0.90 -1.47 8.42
C VAL A 70 -1.37 -2.70 9.18
N ARG A 71 -1.09 -2.71 10.49
CA ARG A 71 -1.45 -3.80 11.41
C ARG A 71 -2.83 -3.59 12.01
N ALA A 72 -3.59 -4.69 12.09
CA ALA A 72 -4.91 -4.77 12.72
C ALA A 72 -5.92 -3.67 12.34
N PRO A 73 -6.05 -3.26 11.07
CA PRO A 73 -7.08 -2.29 10.69
C PRO A 73 -8.47 -2.87 10.93
N THR A 74 -9.39 -2.08 11.48
CA THR A 74 -10.79 -2.49 11.73
C THR A 74 -11.78 -1.93 10.71
N SER A 75 -11.31 -1.06 9.81
CA SER A 75 -12.12 -0.49 8.74
C SER A 75 -11.25 0.05 7.59
N PHE A 76 -11.87 0.44 6.48
CA PHE A 76 -11.17 1.20 5.43
C PHE A 76 -10.75 2.59 5.91
N ASP A 77 -11.54 3.19 6.80
CA ASP A 77 -11.25 4.51 7.36
C ASP A 77 -10.07 4.45 8.32
N ASP A 78 -9.87 3.33 9.03
CA ASP A 78 -8.67 3.10 9.86
C ASP A 78 -7.39 3.09 9.02
N LEU A 79 -7.43 2.50 7.82
CA LEU A 79 -6.29 2.51 6.90
C LEU A 79 -5.88 3.94 6.55
N LYS A 80 -6.87 4.83 6.43
CA LYS A 80 -6.70 6.25 6.12
C LYS A 80 -6.55 7.15 7.35
N THR A 81 -6.71 6.61 8.57
CA THR A 81 -6.59 7.38 9.80
C THR A 81 -5.17 7.26 10.33
N ILE A 82 -4.49 8.40 10.50
CA ILE A 82 -3.13 8.48 11.01
C ILE A 82 -3.16 9.40 12.22
N ASN A 83 -2.76 8.90 13.39
CA ASN A 83 -2.77 9.64 14.66
C ASN A 83 -4.12 10.33 14.96
N GLY A 84 -5.24 9.67 14.64
CA GLY A 84 -6.59 10.20 14.85
C GLY A 84 -7.07 11.20 13.80
N LYS A 85 -6.25 11.54 12.79
CA LYS A 85 -6.65 12.38 11.65
C LYS A 85 -7.02 11.54 10.44
N TYR A 86 -8.21 11.78 9.91
CA TYR A 86 -8.68 11.15 8.69
C TYR A 86 -8.01 11.75 7.45
N ILE A 87 -7.58 10.89 6.53
CA ILE A 87 -7.03 11.27 5.22
C ILE A 87 -8.02 10.86 4.11
N SER A 88 -8.13 11.69 3.07
CA SER A 88 -9.10 11.50 1.98
C SER A 88 -8.76 10.29 1.12
N THR A 89 -7.51 10.17 0.67
CA THR A 89 -7.04 9.15 -0.29
C THR A 89 -6.13 8.11 0.35
N PHE A 90 -6.06 6.92 -0.24
CA PHE A 90 -5.11 5.89 0.16
C PHE A 90 -3.67 6.28 -0.21
N ARG A 91 -3.48 7.02 -1.32
CA ARG A 91 -2.18 7.56 -1.70
C ARG A 91 -1.59 8.46 -0.62
N ASP A 92 -2.34 9.47 -0.19
CA ASP A 92 -1.87 10.42 0.82
C ASP A 92 -1.63 9.71 2.16
N ALA A 93 -2.48 8.75 2.51
CA ALA A 93 -2.28 7.93 3.71
C ALA A 93 -1.00 7.08 3.62
N ALA A 94 -0.66 6.53 2.46
CA ALA A 94 0.57 5.78 2.25
C ALA A 94 1.82 6.68 2.31
N ILE A 95 1.75 7.88 1.72
CA ILE A 95 2.82 8.88 1.77
C ILE A 95 3.07 9.34 3.21
N LEU A 96 2.01 9.73 3.93
CA LEU A 96 2.12 10.21 5.32
C LEU A 96 2.61 9.12 6.29
N ARG A 97 2.38 7.84 5.98
CA ARG A 97 2.93 6.70 6.73
C ARG A 97 4.36 6.35 6.34
N GLY A 98 4.92 6.96 5.30
CA GLY A 98 6.25 6.68 4.78
C GLY A 98 6.36 5.36 4.02
N TYR A 99 5.24 4.79 3.55
CA TYR A 99 5.25 3.57 2.74
C TYR A 99 5.44 3.85 1.25
N PHE A 100 5.32 5.12 0.86
CA PHE A 100 5.52 5.57 -0.51
C PHE A 100 6.16 6.95 -0.49
N GLU A 101 7.22 7.15 -1.28
CA GLU A 101 7.79 8.47 -1.50
C GLU A 101 7.01 9.18 -2.60
N SER A 102 6.53 10.38 -2.32
CA SER A 102 5.90 11.22 -3.34
C SER A 102 6.97 11.76 -4.29
N ASP A 103 6.71 11.74 -5.61
CA ASP A 103 7.55 12.36 -6.66
C ASP A 103 7.63 13.91 -6.55
N THR A 104 7.18 14.51 -5.45
CA THR A 104 7.14 15.94 -5.21
C THR A 104 8.49 16.62 -5.45
N SER A 105 9.62 15.95 -5.19
CA SER A 105 10.95 16.50 -5.47
C SER A 105 11.26 16.58 -6.97
N GLN A 106 10.75 15.65 -7.78
CA GLN A 106 10.88 15.66 -9.23
C GLN A 106 9.95 16.70 -9.87
N GLU A 107 8.73 16.83 -9.34
CA GLU A 107 7.78 17.88 -9.72
C GLU A 107 8.34 19.28 -9.42
N GLN A 108 8.90 19.48 -8.22
CA GLN A 108 9.58 20.72 -7.84
C GLN A 108 10.80 21.00 -8.72
N CYS A 109 11.63 20.00 -9.02
CA CYS A 109 12.75 20.14 -9.96
C CYS A 109 12.29 20.56 -11.36
N LEU A 110 11.16 20.03 -11.85
CA LEU A 110 10.60 20.40 -13.15
C LEU A 110 9.99 21.80 -13.14
N GLU A 111 9.32 22.18 -12.06
CA GLU A 111 8.75 23.52 -11.86
C GLU A 111 9.84 24.58 -11.73
N GLU A 112 10.89 24.30 -10.97
CA GLU A 112 12.11 25.11 -10.92
C GLU A 112 12.78 25.18 -12.29
N ALA A 113 12.99 24.08 -12.99
CA ALA A 113 13.55 24.12 -14.35
C ALA A 113 12.67 24.92 -15.34
N SER A 114 11.34 24.86 -15.18
CA SER A 114 10.38 25.60 -16.01
C SER A 114 10.41 27.11 -15.75
N SER A 115 10.61 27.50 -14.50
CA SER A 115 10.75 28.90 -14.09
C SER A 115 12.14 29.46 -14.41
N TYR A 116 13.17 28.60 -14.42
CA TYR A 116 14.56 29.04 -14.50
C TYR A 116 15.19 29.11 -15.88
N GLN A 117 14.85 28.35 -16.96
CA GLN A 117 15.23 28.66 -18.39
C GLN A 117 14.91 27.55 -19.46
N MET A 118 14.78 28.05 -20.71
CA MET A 118 14.99 27.49 -22.07
C MET A 118 14.60 26.02 -22.42
N PRO A 119 13.76 25.78 -23.47
CA PRO A 119 13.10 24.50 -23.79
C PRO A 119 13.99 23.23 -23.89
N TYR A 120 15.27 23.39 -24.19
CA TYR A 120 16.19 22.27 -24.37
C TYR A 120 16.53 21.57 -23.03
N ILE A 121 16.69 22.33 -21.95
CA ILE A 121 17.04 21.78 -20.63
C ILE A 121 15.87 21.00 -20.04
N LEU A 122 14.63 21.48 -20.23
CA LEU A 122 13.40 20.76 -19.87
C LEU A 122 13.28 19.40 -20.57
N ARG A 123 13.51 19.34 -21.89
CA ARG A 123 13.43 18.07 -22.64
C ARG A 123 14.46 17.06 -22.14
N ARG A 124 15.66 17.53 -21.78
CA ARG A 124 16.72 16.67 -21.26
C ARG A 124 16.42 16.18 -19.84
N LEU A 125 15.92 17.06 -18.97
CA LEU A 125 15.48 16.69 -17.62
C LEU A 125 14.35 15.66 -17.65
N PHE A 126 13.33 15.89 -18.48
CA PHE A 126 12.22 14.96 -18.65
C PHE A 126 12.69 13.58 -19.13
N ALA A 127 13.62 13.52 -20.10
CA ALA A 127 14.19 12.26 -20.57
C ALA A 127 14.99 11.52 -19.48
N THR A 128 15.74 12.26 -18.64
CA THR A 128 16.50 11.66 -17.52
C THR A 128 15.56 11.09 -16.46
N LEU A 129 14.50 11.80 -16.07
CA LEU A 129 13.51 11.33 -15.11
C LEU A 129 12.82 10.04 -15.58
N LEU A 130 12.41 9.99 -16.86
CA LEU A 130 11.83 8.79 -17.45
C LEU A 130 12.82 7.60 -17.44
N ALA A 131 14.10 7.86 -17.67
CA ALA A 131 15.13 6.82 -17.66
C ALA A 131 15.42 6.29 -16.24
N GLU A 132 15.32 7.12 -15.21
CA GLU A 132 15.46 6.69 -13.81
C GLU A 132 14.27 5.85 -13.33
N GLN A 133 13.04 6.27 -13.66
CA GLN A 133 11.85 5.48 -13.33
C GLN A 133 11.86 4.10 -14.01
N ALA A 134 12.36 4.01 -15.25
CA ALA A 134 12.53 2.74 -15.95
C ALA A 134 13.57 1.82 -15.28
N LYS A 135 14.66 2.38 -14.73
CA LYS A 135 15.69 1.61 -14.01
C LYS A 135 15.20 1.09 -12.67
N HIS A 136 14.44 1.88 -11.91
CA HIS A 136 13.88 1.45 -10.63
C HIS A 136 12.94 0.24 -10.82
N PHE A 137 12.18 0.22 -11.92
CA PHE A 137 11.29 -0.90 -12.25
C PHE A 137 12.05 -2.20 -12.60
N SER A 138 13.25 -2.11 -13.18
CA SER A 138 14.08 -3.28 -13.52
C SER A 138 14.79 -3.92 -12.32
N ILE A 139 15.07 -3.14 -11.27
CA ILE A 139 15.78 -3.63 -10.07
C ILE A 139 14.83 -4.36 -9.12
N GLU A 140 13.55 -3.99 -9.08
CA GLU A 140 12.54 -4.68 -8.26
C GLU A 140 12.02 -6.01 -8.89
N HIS A 141 12.41 -6.30 -10.13
CA HIS A 141 11.98 -7.49 -10.89
C HIS A 141 13.14 -8.42 -11.31
N SER A 142 14.35 -8.25 -10.74
CA SER A 142 15.49 -9.17 -10.89
C SER A 142 15.77 -9.90 -9.58
#